data_AF-K0YK68-F1
#
_entry.id   AF-K0YK68-F1
#
_cell.length_a   1.000
_cell.length_b   1.000
_cell.length_c   1.000
_cell.angle_alpha   90.00
_cell.angle_beta   90.00
_cell.angle_gamma   90.00
#
_symmetry.space_group_name_H-M   'P 1'
#
loop_
_entity.id
_entity.type
_entity.pdbx_description
1 polymer ?
#
loop_
_entity_poly.entity_id
_entity_poly.type
_entity_poly.pdbx_seq_one_letter_code
_entity_poly.pdbx_strand_id
1 'polypeptide(L)'
;MFTFGTPGVPMSEARQQLESLDSCHKADSIKELAESVGLDAAALQETVDTYNAYCKAGADDDFGKAAEYLCPVEEGPFYILEVADGYYTTVGGLEISENAEALDNDNNVIPGLYVGGCDTGSLYGDSYDVATAPGSQASWAINSGRLAMKHAAEYLKA
;
A
#
# COMPACT_ATOMS: atom_id res chain seq x y z
N MET A 1 16.30 3.76 -0.72
CA MET A 1 14.99 3.80 -1.41
C MET A 1 14.18 2.65 -0.84
N PHE A 2 13.09 2.93 -0.13
CA PHE A 2 12.18 1.88 0.33
C PHE A 2 11.55 1.25 -0.92
N THR A 3 11.88 0.01 -1.22
CA THR A 3 11.36 -0.70 -2.38
C THR A 3 10.62 -1.94 -1.89
N PHE A 4 9.32 -2.00 -2.15
CA PHE A 4 8.45 -3.13 -1.78
C PHE A 4 8.59 -4.32 -2.75
N GLY A 5 9.78 -4.46 -3.35
CA GLY A 5 10.03 -5.30 -4.53
C GLY A 5 10.08 -4.51 -5.84
N THR A 6 10.18 -5.22 -6.96
CA THR A 6 10.30 -4.66 -8.31
C THR A 6 8.94 -4.80 -8.97
N PRO A 7 8.33 -3.70 -9.47
CA PRO A 7 7.06 -3.79 -10.18
C PRO A 7 7.10 -4.83 -11.30
N GLY A 8 6.07 -5.68 -11.37
CA GLY A 8 5.95 -6.73 -12.38
C GLY A 8 6.58 -8.07 -12.02
N VAL A 9 7.21 -8.21 -10.84
CA VAL A 9 7.68 -9.52 -10.35
C VAL A 9 6.48 -10.41 -10.02
N PRO A 10 6.43 -11.66 -10.54
CA PRO A 10 5.38 -12.61 -10.19
C PRO A 10 5.31 -12.86 -8.68
N MET A 11 4.11 -13.01 -8.13
CA MET A 11 3.94 -13.30 -6.70
C MET A 11 4.65 -14.58 -6.24
N SER A 12 4.86 -15.54 -7.15
CA SER A 12 5.66 -16.76 -6.90
C SER A 12 7.12 -16.49 -6.58
N GLU A 13 7.65 -15.33 -7.00
CA GLU A 13 9.05 -14.92 -6.81
C GLU A 13 9.21 -13.88 -5.70
N ALA A 14 8.10 -13.38 -5.14
CA ALA A 14 8.10 -12.29 -4.16
C ALA A 14 8.97 -12.60 -2.93
N ARG A 15 8.94 -13.84 -2.42
CA ARG A 15 9.77 -14.22 -1.26
C ARG A 15 11.26 -14.09 -1.56
N GLN A 16 11.71 -14.64 -2.69
CA GLN A 16 13.13 -14.58 -3.07
C GLN A 16 13.59 -13.13 -3.25
N GLN A 17 12.71 -12.29 -3.80
CA GLN A 17 12.99 -10.87 -3.92
C GLN A 17 13.12 -10.20 -2.54
N LEU A 18 12.18 -10.43 -1.64
CA LEU A 18 12.22 -9.84 -0.29
C LEU A 18 13.46 -10.29 0.49
N GLU A 19 13.82 -11.58 0.42
CA GLU A 19 15.04 -12.13 1.04
C GLU A 19 16.34 -11.55 0.46
N SER A 20 16.30 -10.91 -0.72
CA SER A 20 17.47 -10.24 -1.30
C SER A 20 17.65 -8.80 -0.84
N LEU A 21 16.69 -8.24 -0.08
CA LEU A 21 16.76 -6.87 0.42
C LEU A 21 17.61 -6.80 1.69
N ASP A 22 18.44 -5.77 1.81
CA ASP A 22 19.23 -5.52 3.03
C ASP A 22 18.34 -5.30 4.26
N SER A 23 17.10 -4.85 4.06
CA SER A 23 16.09 -4.65 5.12
C SER A 23 15.40 -5.93 5.57
N CYS A 24 15.72 -7.09 4.98
CA CYS A 24 15.13 -8.38 5.30
C CYS A 24 16.15 -9.26 6.02
N HIS A 25 15.87 -9.57 7.28
CA HIS A 25 16.70 -10.42 8.11
C HIS A 25 15.99 -11.74 8.36
N LYS A 26 16.76 -12.84 8.34
CA LYS A 26 16.26 -14.20 8.47
C LYS A 26 17.15 -15.00 9.42
N ALA A 27 16.55 -15.73 10.36
CA ALA A 27 17.27 -16.67 11.21
C ALA A 27 16.38 -17.84 11.64
N ASP A 28 16.99 -18.91 12.15
CA ASP A 28 16.27 -20.10 12.60
C ASP A 28 15.72 -19.96 14.03
N SER A 29 16.14 -18.91 14.75
CA SER A 29 15.66 -18.58 16.09
C SER A 29 15.39 -17.08 16.26
N ILE A 30 14.44 -16.74 17.15
CA ILE A 30 14.11 -15.36 17.51
C ILE A 30 15.32 -14.62 18.09
N LYS A 31 16.15 -15.32 18.87
CA LYS A 31 17.36 -14.75 19.45
C LYS A 31 18.36 -14.28 18.38
N GLU A 32 18.72 -15.17 17.46
CA GLU A 32 19.65 -14.84 16.37
C GLU A 32 19.09 -13.74 15.47
N LEU A 33 17.77 -13.76 15.24
CA LEU A 33 17.09 -12.74 14.45
C LEU A 33 17.18 -11.36 15.12
N ALA A 34 16.88 -11.27 16.42
CA ALA A 34 16.99 -10.03 17.19
C ALA A 34 18.42 -9.47 17.19
N GLU A 35 19.41 -10.34 17.44
CA GLU A 35 20.83 -9.97 17.44
C GLU A 35 21.27 -9.44 16.07
N SER A 36 20.73 -9.98 14.97
CA SER A 36 21.08 -9.56 13.60
C SER A 36 20.68 -8.12 13.26
N VAL A 37 19.71 -7.55 13.97
CA VAL A 37 19.22 -6.17 13.80
C VAL A 37 19.48 -5.28 15.03
N GLY A 38 20.17 -5.81 16.05
CA GLY A 38 20.49 -5.05 17.27
C GLY A 38 19.30 -4.82 18.21
N LEU A 39 18.28 -5.67 18.16
CA LEU A 39 17.14 -5.64 19.11
C LEU A 39 17.46 -6.45 20.38
N ASP A 40 16.74 -6.16 21.46
CA ASP A 40 16.79 -6.97 22.69
C ASP A 40 16.09 -8.32 22.44
N ALA A 41 16.87 -9.40 22.43
CA ALA A 41 16.39 -10.75 22.18
C ALA A 41 15.37 -11.24 23.23
N ALA A 42 15.51 -10.84 24.50
CA ALA A 42 14.59 -11.26 25.55
C ALA A 42 13.24 -10.56 25.39
N ALA A 43 13.25 -9.25 25.11
CA ALA A 43 12.03 -8.48 24.86
C ALA A 43 11.29 -8.95 23.59
N LEU A 44 12.03 -9.28 22.52
CA LEU A 44 11.42 -9.81 21.30
C LEU A 44 10.79 -11.20 21.54
N GLN A 45 11.47 -12.09 22.28
CA GLN A 45 10.92 -13.39 22.63
C GLN A 45 9.63 -13.27 23.45
N GLU A 46 9.62 -12.39 24.46
CA GLU A 46 8.42 -12.13 25.28
C GLU A 46 7.25 -11.62 24.43
N THR A 47 7.52 -10.75 23.46
CA THR A 47 6.51 -10.25 22.51
C THR A 47 5.93 -11.39 21.66
N VAL A 48 6.79 -12.26 21.13
CA VAL A 48 6.37 -13.42 20.32
C VAL A 48 5.55 -14.41 21.16
N ASP A 49 5.98 -14.70 22.38
CA ASP A 49 5.28 -15.62 23.28
C ASP A 49 3.89 -15.09 23.65
N THR A 50 3.79 -13.79 23.92
CA THR A 50 2.52 -13.10 24.21
C THR A 50 1.58 -13.14 23.01
N TYR A 51 2.08 -12.81 21.82
CA TYR A 51 1.29 -12.88 20.58
C TYR A 51 0.83 -14.31 20.25
N ASN A 52 1.67 -15.33 20.48
CA ASN A 52 1.28 -16.72 20.31
C ASN A 52 0.20 -17.15 21.31
N ALA A 53 0.21 -16.62 22.53
CA ALA A 53 -0.87 -16.83 23.49
C ALA A 53 -2.19 -16.20 23.00
N TYR A 54 -2.15 -15.01 22.40
CA TYR A 54 -3.32 -14.39 21.74
C TYR A 54 -3.85 -15.24 20.59
N CYS A 55 -2.96 -15.74 19.73
CA CYS A 55 -3.34 -16.65 18.64
C CYS A 55 -4.07 -17.89 19.17
N LYS A 56 -3.60 -18.47 20.28
CA LYS A 56 -4.23 -19.64 20.91
C LYS A 56 -5.57 -19.31 21.57
N ALA A 57 -5.69 -18.14 22.18
CA ALA A 57 -6.93 -17.68 22.82
C ALA A 57 -7.99 -17.22 21.81
N GLY A 58 -7.56 -16.81 20.60
CA GLY A 58 -8.42 -16.21 19.59
C GLY A 58 -8.79 -14.76 19.89
N ALA A 59 -8.03 -14.09 20.76
CA ALA A 59 -8.24 -12.70 21.15
C ALA A 59 -6.89 -12.03 21.43
N ASP A 60 -6.69 -10.86 20.82
CA ASP A 60 -5.58 -9.96 21.13
C ASP A 60 -6.11 -8.84 22.04
N ASP A 61 -5.79 -8.96 23.32
CA ASP A 61 -6.30 -8.06 24.36
C ASP A 61 -5.56 -6.70 24.39
N ASP A 62 -4.40 -6.60 23.76
CA ASP A 62 -3.59 -5.37 23.76
C ASP A 62 -4.03 -4.42 22.65
N PHE A 63 -4.23 -4.94 21.44
CA PHE A 63 -4.50 -4.12 20.25
C PHE A 63 -5.80 -4.47 19.51
N GLY A 64 -6.52 -5.51 19.95
CA GLY A 64 -7.82 -5.85 19.40
C GLY A 64 -7.78 -6.41 17.98
N LYS A 65 -6.66 -7.00 17.55
CA LYS A 65 -6.54 -7.66 16.25
C LYS A 65 -7.59 -8.78 16.13
N ALA A 66 -8.38 -8.72 15.06
CA ALA A 66 -9.44 -9.70 14.82
C ALA A 66 -8.88 -11.13 14.71
N ALA A 67 -9.60 -12.08 15.30
CA ALA A 67 -9.16 -13.47 15.45
C ALA A 67 -8.77 -14.14 14.11
N GLU A 68 -9.47 -13.81 13.03
CA GLU A 68 -9.20 -14.34 11.68
C GLU A 68 -7.84 -13.91 11.10
N TYR A 69 -7.25 -12.85 11.66
CA TYR A 69 -5.95 -12.35 11.23
C TYR A 69 -4.81 -12.70 12.18
N LEU A 70 -5.09 -13.39 13.30
CA LEU A 70 -4.06 -13.92 14.20
C LEU A 70 -3.36 -15.11 13.53
N CYS A 71 -2.04 -15.02 13.43
CA CYS A 71 -1.22 -16.03 12.76
C CYS A 71 -0.02 -16.34 13.64
N PRO A 72 0.07 -17.54 14.26
CA PRO A 72 1.15 -17.89 15.18
C PRO A 72 2.54 -17.76 14.55
N VAL A 73 3.52 -17.39 15.36
CA VAL A 73 4.94 -17.29 15.03
C VAL A 73 5.69 -18.33 15.87
N GLU A 74 5.59 -19.60 15.47
CA GLU A 74 6.09 -20.75 16.26
C GLU A 74 7.25 -21.49 15.57
N GLU A 75 7.19 -21.64 14.24
CA GLU A 75 8.16 -22.39 13.46
C GLU A 75 8.99 -21.47 12.56
N GLY A 76 10.31 -21.62 12.65
CA GLY A 76 11.24 -20.92 11.79
C GLY A 76 11.26 -21.44 10.34
N PRO A 77 12.00 -20.78 9.44
CA PRO A 77 12.82 -19.60 9.72
C PRO A 77 11.96 -18.36 10.00
N PHE A 78 12.42 -17.53 10.91
CA PHE A 78 11.79 -16.27 11.30
C PHE A 78 12.33 -15.12 10.47
N TYR A 79 11.52 -14.07 10.28
CA TYR A 79 11.86 -12.91 9.46
C TYR A 79 11.60 -11.60 10.21
N ILE A 80 12.50 -10.64 10.06
CA ILE A 80 12.27 -9.22 10.35
C ILE A 80 12.39 -8.47 9.03
N LEU A 81 11.40 -7.65 8.72
CA LEU A 81 11.49 -6.67 7.64
C LEU A 81 11.46 -5.27 8.25
N GLU A 82 12.51 -4.49 8.04
CA GLU A 82 12.53 -3.09 8.42
C GLU A 82 11.59 -2.29 7.51
N VAL A 83 10.69 -1.53 8.13
CA VAL A 83 9.72 -0.66 7.46
C VAL A 83 9.83 0.75 8.02
N ALA A 84 9.55 1.74 7.18
CA ALA A 84 9.43 3.13 7.62
C ALA A 84 8.26 3.81 6.90
N ASP A 85 7.85 4.94 7.46
CA ASP A 85 6.80 5.75 6.87
C ASP A 85 7.27 6.36 5.55
N GLY A 86 6.42 6.24 4.54
CA GLY A 86 6.60 6.85 3.23
C GLY A 86 5.33 7.54 2.77
N TYR A 87 5.49 8.63 2.03
CA TYR A 87 4.36 9.24 1.34
C TYR A 87 3.93 8.32 0.20
N TYR A 88 2.76 7.70 0.35
CA TYR A 88 2.24 6.73 -0.61
C TYR A 88 1.61 7.40 -1.84
N THR A 89 0.71 8.37 -1.63
CA THR A 89 0.05 9.12 -2.70
C THR A 89 -0.44 10.47 -2.20
N THR A 90 -0.76 11.39 -3.12
CA THR A 90 -1.59 12.56 -2.87
C THR A 90 -3.06 12.21 -3.13
N VAL A 91 -3.97 12.72 -2.29
CA VAL A 91 -5.43 12.56 -2.47
C VAL A 91 -6.06 13.73 -3.22
N GLY A 92 -5.41 14.90 -3.18
CA GLY A 92 -5.79 16.07 -3.97
C GLY A 92 -5.18 16.07 -5.37
N GLY A 93 -5.56 17.05 -6.16
CA GLY A 93 -5.08 17.25 -7.53
C GLY A 93 -5.93 18.32 -8.22
N LEU A 94 -5.85 18.37 -9.55
CA LEU A 94 -6.65 19.26 -10.36
C LEU A 94 -8.14 18.87 -10.31
N GLU A 95 -9.01 19.87 -10.24
CA GLU A 95 -10.45 19.66 -10.42
C GLU A 95 -10.74 19.37 -11.89
N ILE A 96 -11.67 18.45 -12.13
CA ILE A 96 -12.06 18.01 -13.46
C ILE A 96 -13.58 17.96 -13.60
N SER A 97 -14.06 18.11 -14.83
CA SER A 97 -15.44 17.80 -15.19
C SER A 97 -15.70 16.28 -15.18
N GLU A 98 -16.98 15.89 -15.33
CA GLU A 98 -17.38 14.49 -15.54
C GLU A 98 -16.83 13.87 -16.83
N ASN A 99 -16.23 14.66 -17.72
CA ASN A 99 -15.58 14.22 -18.96
C ASN A 99 -14.05 14.17 -18.86
N ALA A 100 -13.50 14.33 -17.66
CA ALA A 100 -12.06 14.44 -17.39
C ALA A 100 -11.37 15.69 -17.98
N GLU A 101 -12.14 16.76 -18.21
CA GLU A 101 -11.60 18.06 -18.65
C GLU A 101 -11.11 18.86 -17.45
N ALA A 102 -9.96 19.51 -17.54
CA ALA A 102 -9.47 20.37 -16.46
C ALA A 102 -10.38 21.59 -16.26
N LEU A 103 -10.58 21.96 -14.99
CA LEU A 103 -11.30 23.17 -14.61
C LEU A 103 -10.31 24.28 -14.19
N ASP A 104 -10.65 25.52 -14.49
CA ASP A 104 -9.99 26.69 -13.92
C ASP A 104 -10.55 27.04 -12.53
N ASN A 105 -10.02 28.10 -11.91
CA ASN A 105 -10.44 28.53 -10.57
C ASN A 105 -11.90 29.02 -10.49
N ASP A 106 -12.53 29.30 -11.63
CA ASP A 106 -13.93 29.72 -11.75
C ASP A 106 -14.84 28.53 -12.15
N ASN A 107 -14.32 27.30 -12.12
CA ASN A 107 -14.98 26.07 -12.55
C ASN A 107 -15.32 26.01 -14.05
N ASN A 108 -14.65 26.80 -14.90
CA ASN A 108 -14.83 26.69 -16.34
C ASN A 108 -13.89 25.64 -16.92
N VAL A 109 -14.39 24.92 -17.92
CA VAL A 109 -13.58 23.99 -18.70
C VAL A 109 -12.45 24.73 -19.42
N ILE A 110 -11.22 24.26 -19.24
CA ILE A 110 -10.06 24.70 -20.01
C ILE A 110 -10.04 23.90 -21.34
N PRO A 111 -10.31 24.54 -22.50
CA PRO A 111 -10.50 23.80 -23.74
C PRO A 111 -9.28 22.98 -24.17
N GLY A 112 -9.51 21.70 -24.46
CA GLY A 112 -8.48 20.78 -24.94
C GLY A 112 -7.53 20.23 -23.87
N LEU A 113 -7.71 20.58 -22.59
CA LEU A 113 -6.91 20.05 -21.49
C LEU A 113 -7.69 18.98 -20.72
N TYR A 114 -7.15 17.77 -20.68
CA TYR A 114 -7.72 16.63 -19.96
C TYR A 114 -6.72 16.09 -18.94
N VAL A 115 -7.21 15.63 -17.79
CA VAL A 115 -6.39 15.16 -16.67
C VAL A 115 -6.99 13.88 -16.10
N GLY A 116 -6.15 12.93 -15.71
CA GLY A 116 -6.59 11.65 -15.15
C GLY A 116 -5.60 11.09 -14.14
N GLY A 117 -5.98 9.98 -13.50
CA GLY A 117 -5.14 9.28 -12.53
C GLY A 117 -4.86 10.11 -11.29
N CYS A 118 -3.59 10.14 -10.87
CA CYS A 118 -3.16 10.77 -9.61
C CYS A 118 -3.06 12.29 -9.69
N ASP A 119 -3.12 12.87 -10.89
CA ASP A 119 -3.05 14.31 -11.10
C ASP A 119 -4.40 15.00 -10.87
N THR A 120 -5.49 14.23 -10.76
CA THR A 120 -6.84 14.73 -10.48
C THR A 120 -7.17 14.63 -9.01
N GLY A 121 -7.83 15.63 -8.45
CA GLY A 121 -8.64 15.44 -7.25
C GLY A 121 -9.91 14.66 -7.59
N SER A 122 -10.77 14.40 -6.60
CA SER A 122 -12.17 13.91 -6.73
C SER A 122 -12.42 12.40 -6.68
N LEU A 123 -11.41 11.52 -6.80
CA LEU A 123 -11.66 10.09 -6.53
C LEU A 123 -11.83 9.82 -5.04
N TYR A 124 -11.05 10.51 -4.22
CA TYR A 124 -11.00 10.37 -2.78
C TYR A 124 -11.65 11.57 -2.09
N GLY A 125 -12.06 11.36 -0.83
CA GLY A 125 -12.37 12.45 0.08
C GLY A 125 -11.09 13.01 0.70
N ASP A 126 -11.12 13.18 2.02
CA ASP A 126 -9.98 13.62 2.82
C ASP A 126 -8.86 12.55 2.95
N SER A 127 -9.21 11.28 2.77
CA SER A 127 -8.32 10.13 2.98
C SER A 127 -8.43 9.10 1.87
N TYR A 128 -7.33 8.35 1.65
CA TYR A 128 -7.28 7.26 0.70
C TYR A 128 -8.17 6.08 1.13
N ASP A 129 -8.93 5.51 0.20
CA ASP A 129 -10.05 4.59 0.45
C ASP A 129 -9.64 3.11 0.61
N VAL A 130 -8.41 2.84 1.09
CA VAL A 130 -7.84 1.49 1.10
C VAL A 130 -8.68 0.47 1.87
N ALA A 131 -9.41 0.93 2.89
CA ALA A 131 -10.27 0.08 3.71
C ALA A 131 -11.54 -0.37 2.96
N THR A 132 -12.02 0.41 1.99
CA THR A 132 -13.27 0.14 1.26
C THR A 132 -13.04 -0.37 -0.15
N ALA A 133 -12.03 0.14 -0.87
CA ALA A 133 -11.77 -0.20 -2.27
C ALA A 133 -10.26 -0.23 -2.57
N PRO A 134 -9.53 -1.25 -2.07
CA PRO A 134 -8.12 -1.40 -2.40
C PRO A 134 -7.93 -1.51 -3.93
N GLY A 135 -6.99 -0.74 -4.47
CA GLY A 135 -6.72 -0.68 -5.91
C GLY A 135 -7.61 0.28 -6.71
N SER A 136 -8.48 1.05 -6.05
CA SER A 136 -9.30 2.12 -6.66
C SER A 136 -8.47 3.07 -7.54
N GLN A 137 -7.27 3.46 -7.10
CA GLN A 137 -6.38 4.35 -7.85
C GLN A 137 -5.96 3.79 -9.20
N ALA A 138 -5.57 2.52 -9.23
CA ALA A 138 -5.16 1.86 -10.47
C ALA A 138 -6.34 1.76 -11.44
N SER A 139 -7.53 1.43 -10.92
CA SER A 139 -8.77 1.44 -11.69
C SER A 139 -9.08 2.84 -12.24
N TRP A 140 -8.93 3.87 -11.42
CA TRP A 140 -9.16 5.25 -11.83
C TRP A 140 -8.19 5.74 -12.88
N ALA A 141 -6.90 5.46 -12.75
CA ALA A 141 -5.90 5.81 -13.77
C ALA A 141 -6.28 5.24 -15.15
N ILE A 142 -6.74 3.98 -15.20
CA ILE A 142 -7.19 3.35 -16.44
C ILE A 142 -8.49 3.99 -16.95
N ASN A 143 -9.48 4.17 -16.08
CA ASN A 143 -10.81 4.63 -16.49
C ASN A 143 -10.84 6.11 -16.85
N SER A 144 -10.19 6.99 -16.08
CA SER A 144 -10.04 8.41 -16.39
C SER A 144 -9.28 8.61 -17.69
N GLY A 145 -8.21 7.83 -17.94
CA GLY A 145 -7.50 7.87 -19.23
C GLY A 145 -8.40 7.48 -20.42
N ARG A 146 -9.23 6.43 -20.26
CA ARG A 146 -10.21 6.03 -21.29
C ARG A 146 -11.27 7.12 -21.53
N LEU A 147 -11.76 7.75 -20.45
CA LEU A 147 -12.75 8.80 -20.49
C LEU A 147 -12.21 10.06 -21.17
N ALA A 148 -11.05 10.54 -20.73
CA ALA A 148 -10.33 11.67 -21.31
C ALA A 148 -10.15 11.48 -22.81
N MET A 149 -9.67 10.31 -23.25
CA MET A 149 -9.44 10.05 -24.68
C MET A 149 -10.74 10.02 -25.50
N LYS A 150 -11.84 9.52 -24.92
CA LYS A 150 -13.14 9.51 -25.61
C LYS A 150 -13.60 10.95 -25.91
N HIS A 151 -13.54 11.83 -24.93
CA HIS A 151 -13.99 13.22 -25.08
C HIS A 151 -13.00 14.09 -25.84
N ALA A 152 -11.69 13.89 -25.66
CA ALA A 152 -10.68 14.54 -26.49
C ALA A 152 -10.86 14.21 -27.98
N ALA A 153 -11.22 12.97 -28.32
CA ALA A 153 -11.49 12.57 -29.71
C ALA A 153 -12.76 13.21 -30.30
N GLU A 154 -13.75 13.53 -29.47
CA GLU A 154 -14.94 14.29 -29.89
C GLU A 154 -14.60 15.77 -30.09
N TYR A 155 -13.86 16.37 -29.16
CA TYR A 155 -13.38 17.75 -29.23
C TYR A 155 -12.56 18.03 -30.50
N LEU A 156 -11.67 17.10 -30.88
CA LEU A 156 -10.83 17.24 -32.08
C LEU A 156 -11.60 17.16 -33.42
N LYS A 157 -12.87 16.72 -33.40
CA LYS A 157 -13.72 16.63 -34.60
C LYS A 157 -14.68 17.80 -34.76
N ALA A 158 -14.87 18.60 -33.72
CA ALA A 158 -15.71 19.80 -33.72
C ALA A 158 -14.99 20.97 -34.39
#